data_AF-A0A8J2PVB8-F1
#
_entry.id   AF-A0A8J2PVB8-F1
#
_cell.length_a   1.000
_cell.length_b   1.000
_cell.length_c   1.000
_cell.angle_alpha   90.00
_cell.angle_beta   90.00
_cell.angle_gamma   90.00
#
_symmetry.space_group_name_H-M   'P 1'
#
loop_
_entity.id
_entity.type
_entity.pdbx_description
1 polymer ?
#
loop_
_entity_poly.entity_id
_entity_poly.type
_entity_poly.pdbx_seq_one_letter_code
_entity_poly.pdbx_strand_id
1 'polypeptide(L)'
;MPMKKTACEVCDRQFANANSLKCHMRIHTVEKNYSCEVCDEQFRHANSLKLHMRKHAGEKNYLCKVCNITLSQHSNLQRHKLMHDNVRFECKQCGKSFIRKDNLNTHMKIHESSSEKLYSTVNSLAASIADIIDTEVLIRDIVAFTGL
;
A
#
# COMPACT_ATOMS: atom_id res chain seq x y z
N MET A 1 7.55 17.68 -31.20
CA MET A 1 6.10 17.60 -31.50
C MET A 1 5.36 17.18 -30.23
N PRO A 2 4.33 17.90 -29.76
CA PRO A 2 3.58 17.48 -28.58
C PRO A 2 2.76 16.23 -28.91
N MET A 3 2.98 15.13 -28.18
CA MET A 3 2.19 13.91 -28.32
C MET A 3 0.77 14.14 -27.80
N LYS A 4 -0.23 13.97 -28.66
CA LYS A 4 -1.65 14.04 -28.28
C LYS A 4 -1.96 12.91 -27.31
N LYS A 5 -2.23 13.26 -26.04
CA LYS A 5 -2.60 12.29 -25.01
C LYS A 5 -4.06 11.85 -25.21
N THR A 6 -4.32 10.56 -25.10
CA THR A 6 -5.67 9.98 -25.13
C THR A 6 -6.09 9.64 -23.70
N ALA A 7 -7.23 10.15 -23.25
CA ALA A 7 -7.76 9.92 -21.92
C ALA A 7 -8.54 8.61 -21.83
N CYS A 8 -8.57 8.00 -20.64
CA CYS A 8 -9.51 6.93 -20.33
C CYS A 8 -10.89 7.53 -20.04
N GLU A 9 -11.94 6.87 -20.53
CA GLU A 9 -13.33 7.31 -20.34
C GLU A 9 -13.91 6.86 -18.99
N VAL A 10 -13.24 5.93 -18.31
CA VAL A 10 -13.69 5.32 -17.04
C VAL A 10 -12.91 5.86 -15.83
N CYS A 11 -11.74 6.45 -16.04
CA CYS A 11 -10.95 7.08 -14.98
C CYS A 11 -10.08 8.21 -15.53
N ASP A 12 -9.52 9.04 -14.66
CA ASP A 12 -8.79 10.26 -15.04
C ASP A 12 -7.37 10.03 -15.61
N ARG A 13 -7.04 8.79 -16.01
CA ARG A 13 -5.72 8.46 -16.54
C ARG A 13 -5.58 8.90 -18.00
N GLN A 14 -4.43 9.49 -18.31
CA GLN A 14 -4.05 9.88 -19.67
C GLN A 14 -2.89 9.04 -20.19
N PHE A 15 -2.92 8.70 -21.47
CA PHE A 15 -1.94 7.85 -22.12
C PHE A 15 -1.30 8.54 -23.30
N ALA A 16 -0.01 8.25 -23.53
CA ALA A 16 0.76 8.86 -24.62
C ALA A 16 0.32 8.39 -26.01
N ASN A 17 -0.36 7.25 -26.11
CA ASN A 17 -0.87 6.70 -27.37
C ASN A 17 -2.07 5.77 -27.16
N ALA A 18 -2.80 5.52 -28.24
CA ALA A 18 -4.00 4.68 -28.25
C ALA A 18 -3.74 3.21 -27.85
N ASN A 19 -2.54 2.67 -28.12
CA ASN A 19 -2.23 1.29 -27.74
C ASN A 19 -2.07 1.13 -26.22
N SER A 20 -1.43 2.10 -25.57
CA SER A 20 -1.34 2.18 -24.11
C SER A 20 -2.72 2.34 -23.47
N LEU A 21 -3.59 3.18 -24.05
CA LEU A 21 -4.99 3.30 -23.61
C LEU A 21 -5.73 1.97 -23.79
N LYS A 22 -5.65 1.32 -24.95
CA LYS A 22 -6.29 0.00 -25.21
C LYS A 22 -5.84 -1.06 -24.20
N CYS A 23 -4.55 -1.13 -23.88
CA CYS A 23 -4.02 -2.04 -22.87
C CYS A 23 -4.54 -1.71 -21.46
N HIS A 24 -4.65 -0.41 -21.14
CA HIS A 24 -5.22 0.06 -19.89
C HIS A 24 -6.70 -0.31 -19.78
N MET A 25 -7.51 -0.06 -20.82
CA MET A 25 -8.96 -0.30 -20.82
C MET A 25 -9.35 -1.71 -20.40
N ARG A 26 -8.48 -2.71 -20.63
CA ARG A 26 -8.67 -4.05 -20.10
C ARG A 26 -8.85 -4.08 -18.55
N ILE A 27 -8.58 -3.00 -17.78
CA ILE A 27 -8.67 -2.94 -16.29
C ILE A 27 -10.09 -2.67 -15.86
N HIS A 28 -10.83 -2.05 -16.76
CA HIS A 28 -12.24 -1.80 -16.60
C HIS A 28 -13.05 -2.99 -17.13
N THR A 29 -12.44 -3.91 -17.89
CA THR A 29 -13.04 -5.20 -18.26
C THR A 29 -12.67 -6.26 -17.22
N VAL A 30 -13.66 -7.03 -16.77
CA VAL A 30 -13.46 -8.18 -15.84
C VAL A 30 -12.79 -9.36 -16.56
N GLU A 31 -12.65 -9.27 -17.88
CA GLU A 31 -12.09 -10.29 -18.74
C GLU A 31 -10.62 -10.62 -18.41
N LYS A 32 -10.42 -11.79 -17.80
CA LYS A 32 -9.11 -12.41 -17.58
C LYS A 32 -8.91 -13.48 -18.65
N ASN A 33 -8.23 -13.11 -19.73
CA ASN A 33 -8.14 -13.94 -20.94
C ASN A 33 -7.09 -15.05 -20.88
N TYR A 34 -6.35 -15.20 -19.78
CA TYR A 34 -5.24 -16.14 -19.66
C TYR A 34 -5.41 -16.99 -18.40
N SER A 35 -5.94 -18.20 -18.54
CA SER A 35 -6.16 -19.14 -17.43
C SER A 35 -4.91 -19.97 -17.16
N CYS A 36 -4.67 -20.28 -15.89
CA CYS A 36 -3.72 -21.31 -15.50
C CYS A 36 -4.32 -22.70 -15.79
N GLU A 37 -3.51 -23.62 -16.30
CA GLU A 37 -3.93 -25.00 -16.58
C GLU A 37 -3.80 -25.92 -15.36
N VAL A 38 -3.14 -25.44 -14.28
CA VAL A 38 -2.84 -26.20 -13.07
C VAL A 38 -3.71 -25.78 -11.88
N CYS A 39 -4.30 -24.58 -11.91
CA CYS A 39 -5.23 -24.08 -10.90
C CYS A 39 -6.22 -23.07 -11.50
N ASP A 40 -7.23 -22.67 -10.73
CA ASP A 40 -8.32 -21.79 -11.20
C ASP A 40 -7.93 -20.30 -11.32
N GLU A 41 -6.64 -19.97 -11.17
CA GLU A 41 -6.16 -18.59 -11.30
C GLU A 41 -6.20 -18.13 -12.76
N GLN A 42 -6.79 -16.96 -12.98
CA GLN A 42 -6.85 -16.32 -14.28
C GLN A 42 -6.13 -14.97 -14.26
N PHE A 43 -5.51 -14.63 -15.38
CA PHE A 43 -4.68 -13.46 -15.57
C PHE A 43 -5.18 -12.66 -16.77
N ARG A 44 -4.97 -11.35 -16.70
CA ARG A 44 -5.36 -10.43 -17.75
C ARG A 44 -4.24 -10.14 -18.77
N HIS A 45 -3.02 -10.60 -18.47
CA HIS A 45 -1.85 -10.53 -19.37
C HIS A 45 -1.13 -11.87 -19.43
N ALA A 46 -0.68 -12.27 -20.63
CA ALA A 46 0.09 -13.50 -20.84
C ALA A 46 1.37 -13.55 -19.99
N ASN A 47 2.09 -12.43 -19.86
CA ASN A 47 3.31 -12.36 -19.04
C ASN A 47 3.02 -12.63 -17.55
N SER A 48 1.84 -12.25 -17.07
CA SER A 48 1.43 -12.54 -15.69
C SER A 48 1.18 -14.03 -15.49
N LEU A 49 0.49 -14.69 -16.43
CA LEU A 49 0.34 -16.15 -16.42
C LEU A 49 1.70 -16.85 -16.48
N LYS A 50 2.59 -16.45 -17.41
CA LYS A 50 3.95 -17.01 -17.50
C LYS A 50 4.73 -16.91 -16.20
N LEU A 51 4.65 -15.77 -15.52
CA LEU A 51 5.29 -15.56 -14.22
C LEU A 51 4.65 -16.40 -13.12
N HIS A 52 3.33 -16.58 -13.16
CA HIS A 52 2.61 -17.46 -12.25
C HIS A 52 3.00 -18.93 -12.44
N MET A 53 3.14 -19.41 -13.69
CA MET A 53 3.52 -20.80 -13.98
C MET A 53 4.87 -21.19 -13.37
N ARG A 54 5.79 -20.25 -13.17
CA ARG A 54 7.06 -20.49 -12.44
C ARG A 54 6.84 -21.00 -11.02
N LYS A 55 5.71 -20.66 -10.38
CA LYS A 55 5.35 -21.18 -9.05
C LYS A 55 5.05 -22.68 -9.11
N HIS A 56 4.32 -23.14 -10.11
CA HIS A 56 4.03 -24.55 -10.31
C HIS A 56 5.27 -25.35 -10.68
N ALA A 57 6.14 -24.79 -11.52
CA ALA A 57 7.41 -25.42 -11.89
C ALA A 57 8.48 -25.39 -10.77
N GLY A 58 8.23 -24.69 -9.67
CA GLY A 58 9.22 -24.49 -8.61
C GLY A 58 10.46 -23.69 -9.05
N GLU A 59 10.40 -22.99 -10.18
CA GLU A 59 11.53 -22.25 -10.75
C GLU A 59 11.96 -21.11 -9.81
N LYS A 60 13.20 -21.19 -9.32
CA LYS A 60 13.86 -20.15 -8.53
C LYS A 60 15.12 -19.73 -9.27
N ASN A 61 15.08 -18.55 -9.89
CA ASN A 61 16.10 -18.12 -10.85
C ASN A 61 16.96 -16.94 -10.33
N TYR A 62 16.59 -16.33 -9.21
CA TYR A 62 17.20 -15.08 -8.74
C TYR A 62 17.88 -15.28 -7.39
N LEU A 63 19.20 -15.50 -7.42
CA LEU A 63 20.04 -15.72 -6.24
C LEU A 63 20.43 -14.40 -5.57
N CYS A 64 20.20 -14.31 -4.27
CA CYS A 64 20.81 -13.30 -3.41
C CYS A 64 22.25 -13.69 -3.09
N LYS A 65 23.22 -12.89 -3.53
CA LYS A 65 24.64 -13.17 -3.28
C LYS A 65 25.09 -12.91 -1.83
N VAL A 66 24.25 -12.28 -1.01
CA VAL A 66 24.57 -11.97 0.40
C VAL A 66 24.24 -13.15 1.31
N CYS A 67 23.08 -13.78 1.12
CA CYS A 67 22.60 -14.88 1.99
C CYS A 67 22.22 -16.16 1.24
N ASN A 68 22.55 -16.25 -0.05
CA ASN A 68 22.32 -17.40 -0.93
C ASN A 68 20.86 -17.87 -1.06
N ILE A 69 19.88 -17.05 -0.69
CA ILE A 69 18.47 -17.36 -0.96
C ILE A 69 18.14 -17.18 -2.45
N THR A 70 17.42 -18.14 -3.02
CA THR A 70 16.96 -18.08 -4.42
C THR A 70 15.46 -17.80 -4.49
N LEU A 71 15.09 -16.78 -5.26
CA LEU A 71 13.73 -16.30 -5.42
C LEU A 71 13.24 -16.53 -6.87
N SER A 72 11.93 -16.68 -7.05
CA SER A 72 11.32 -16.94 -8.37
C SER A 72 11.12 -15.68 -9.24
N GLN A 73 11.26 -14.49 -8.64
CA GLN A 73 11.06 -13.21 -9.33
C GLN A 73 12.15 -12.19 -8.99
N HIS A 74 12.59 -11.43 -10.00
CA HIS A 74 13.59 -10.37 -9.84
C HIS A 74 13.14 -9.27 -8.87
N SER A 75 11.88 -8.83 -8.97
CA SER A 75 11.29 -7.83 -8.08
C SER A 75 11.33 -8.26 -6.61
N ASN A 76 11.11 -9.55 -6.34
CA ASN A 76 11.23 -10.11 -5.00
C ASN A 76 12.69 -10.09 -4.52
N LEU A 77 13.67 -10.39 -5.38
CA LEU A 77 15.08 -10.27 -5.01
C LEU A 77 15.46 -8.82 -4.68
N GLN A 78 15.04 -7.85 -5.50
CA GLN A 78 15.32 -6.44 -5.23
C GLN A 78 14.74 -5.99 -3.89
N ARG A 79 13.49 -6.37 -3.60
CA ARG A 79 12.86 -6.10 -2.30
C ARG A 79 13.54 -6.83 -1.15
N HIS A 80 13.97 -8.06 -1.36
CA HIS A 80 14.70 -8.84 -0.35
C HIS A 80 16.03 -8.18 0.02
N LYS A 81 16.75 -7.61 -0.96
CA LYS A 81 18.03 -6.94 -0.72
C LYS A 81 17.94 -5.78 0.26
N LEU A 82 16.80 -5.10 0.34
CA LEU A 82 16.56 -4.03 1.31
C LEU A 82 16.75 -4.48 2.76
N MET A 83 16.66 -5.78 3.06
CA MET A 83 16.93 -6.31 4.39
C MET A 83 18.43 -6.28 4.76
N HIS A 84 19.31 -6.26 3.75
CA HIS A 84 20.76 -6.22 3.94
C HIS A 84 21.31 -4.79 3.99
N ASP A 85 20.59 -3.82 3.44
CA ASP A 85 21.10 -2.46 3.25
C ASP A 85 20.93 -1.55 4.49
N ASN A 86 20.43 -2.07 5.62
CA ASN A 86 20.15 -1.35 6.89
C ASN A 86 19.25 -0.10 6.79
N VAL A 87 18.77 0.27 5.60
CA VAL A 87 17.84 1.37 5.40
C VAL A 87 16.47 0.99 5.96
N ARG A 88 15.99 1.76 6.95
CA ARG A 88 14.68 1.55 7.57
C ARG A 88 13.82 2.81 7.52
N PHE A 89 12.53 2.59 7.39
CA PHE A 89 11.48 3.60 7.47
C PHE A 89 10.95 3.62 8.89
N GLU A 90 11.14 4.74 9.58
CA GLU A 90 10.75 4.91 10.97
C GLU A 90 9.37 5.58 11.09
N CYS A 91 8.50 5.04 11.94
CA CYS A 91 7.28 5.69 12.37
C CYS A 91 7.62 6.80 13.37
N LYS A 92 7.32 8.06 13.01
CA LYS A 92 7.62 9.22 13.87
C LYS A 92 6.72 9.32 15.11
N GLN A 93 5.61 8.60 15.14
CA GLN A 93 4.68 8.62 16.29
C GLN A 93 5.07 7.61 17.38
N CYS A 94 5.68 6.46 17.03
CA CYS A 94 6.02 5.43 18.01
C CYS A 94 7.44 4.84 17.89
N GLY A 95 8.28 5.37 17.00
CA GLY A 95 9.67 4.94 16.80
C GLY A 95 9.84 3.57 16.13
N LYS A 96 8.76 2.85 15.81
CA LYS A 96 8.85 1.54 15.14
C LYS A 96 9.47 1.67 13.75
N SER A 97 10.41 0.77 13.44
CA SER A 97 11.15 0.78 12.17
C SER A 97 10.78 -0.38 11.25
N PHE A 98 10.61 -0.08 9.97
CA PHE A 98 10.16 -1.01 8.93
C PHE A 98 11.16 -1.07 7.78
N ILE A 99 11.35 -2.24 7.16
CA ILE A 99 12.22 -2.38 5.97
C ILE A 99 11.59 -1.73 4.73
N ARG A 100 10.27 -1.61 4.69
CA ARG A 100 9.53 -1.11 3.52
C ARG A 100 8.56 0.00 3.89
N LYS A 101 8.41 0.96 2.97
CA LYS A 101 7.51 2.11 3.11
C LYS A 101 6.03 1.72 3.16
N ASP A 102 5.60 0.73 2.39
CA ASP A 102 4.21 0.28 2.39
C ASP A 102 3.80 -0.39 3.71
N ASN A 103 4.74 -1.08 4.36
CA ASN A 103 4.53 -1.61 5.71
C ASN A 103 4.35 -0.46 6.71
N LEU A 104 5.19 0.59 6.63
CA LEU A 104 5.03 1.80 7.46
C LEU A 104 3.66 2.45 7.20
N ASN A 105 3.27 2.66 5.95
CA ASN A 105 1.97 3.27 5.61
C ASN A 105 0.80 2.45 6.16
N THR A 106 0.87 1.12 6.09
CA THR A 106 -0.16 0.24 6.67
C THR A 106 -0.18 0.33 8.18
N HIS A 107 0.99 0.42 8.81
CA HIS A 107 1.11 0.64 10.25
C HIS A 107 0.54 1.99 10.69
N MET A 108 0.70 3.07 9.90
CA MET A 108 0.16 4.40 10.24
C MET A 108 -1.36 4.39 10.42
N LYS A 109 -2.09 3.51 9.74
CA LYS A 109 -3.54 3.34 9.92
C LYS A 109 -3.93 2.93 11.34
N ILE A 110 -3.04 2.25 12.06
CA ILE A 110 -3.25 1.90 13.47
C ILE A 110 -3.31 3.17 14.32
N HIS A 111 -2.47 4.16 14.02
CA HIS A 111 -2.48 5.43 14.73
C HIS A 111 -3.71 6.27 14.43
N GLU A 112 -4.19 6.25 13.18
CA GLU A 112 -5.46 6.88 12.80
C GLU A 112 -6.63 6.26 13.59
N SER A 113 -6.78 4.94 13.56
CA SER A 113 -7.84 4.24 14.30
C SER A 113 -7.72 4.35 15.83
N SER A 114 -6.50 4.51 16.36
CA SER A 114 -6.27 4.74 17.79
C SER A 114 -6.59 6.18 18.19
N SER A 115 -6.30 7.14 17.31
CA SER A 115 -6.66 8.55 17.53
C SER A 115 -8.17 8.74 17.53
N GLU A 116 -8.90 8.06 16.64
CA GLU A 116 -10.37 8.08 16.61
C GLU A 116 -10.98 7.49 17.88
N LYS A 117 -10.42 6.37 18.39
CA LYS A 117 -10.84 5.77 19.66
C LYS A 117 -10.54 6.65 20.87
N LEU A 118 -9.36 7.29 20.90
CA LEU A 118 -9.02 8.23 21.97
C LEU A 118 -9.93 9.45 21.92
N TYR A 119 -10.15 10.03 20.73
CA TYR A 119 -11.05 11.16 20.52
C TYR A 119 -12.49 10.83 20.94
N SER A 120 -13.03 9.67 20.55
CA SER A 120 -14.38 9.25 20.96
C SER A 120 -14.50 9.01 22.47
N THR A 121 -13.45 8.47 23.09
CA THR A 121 -13.42 8.21 24.55
C THR A 121 -13.32 9.52 25.32
N VAL A 122 -12.48 10.45 24.88
CA VAL A 122 -12.36 11.80 25.45
C VAL A 122 -13.68 12.55 25.33
N ASN A 123 -14.35 12.51 24.17
CA ASN A 123 -15.66 13.16 24.01
C ASN A 123 -16.74 12.55 24.90
N SER A 124 -16.76 11.23 25.09
CA SER A 124 -17.70 10.54 25.99
C SER A 124 -17.45 10.90 27.46
N LEU A 125 -16.18 10.95 27.87
CA LEU A 125 -15.77 11.42 29.19
C LEU A 125 -16.12 12.90 29.38
N ALA A 126 -15.81 13.76 28.40
CA ALA A 126 -16.12 15.18 28.44
C ALA A 126 -17.64 15.42 28.57
N ALA A 127 -18.48 14.68 27.82
CA ALA A 127 -19.93 14.75 27.95
C ALA A 127 -20.42 14.29 29.33
N SER A 128 -19.77 13.30 29.93
CA SER A 128 -20.12 12.80 31.26
C SER A 128 -19.68 13.72 32.41
N ILE A 129 -18.73 14.62 32.15
CA ILE A 129 -18.14 15.55 33.13
C ILE A 129 -18.55 17.01 32.82
N ALA A 130 -19.28 17.26 31.72
CA ALA A 130 -19.76 18.59 31.32
C ALA A 130 -20.67 19.26 32.36
N ASP A 131 -21.33 18.46 33.20
CA ASP A 131 -22.14 18.95 34.33
C ASP A 131 -21.31 19.27 35.59
N ILE A 132 -19.99 18.99 35.56
CA ILE A 132 -19.07 19.10 36.70
C ILE A 132 -17.96 20.15 36.45
N ILE A 133 -17.58 20.41 35.19
CA ILE A 133 -16.48 21.33 34.84
C ILE A 133 -16.94 22.29 33.74
N ASP A 134 -16.67 23.59 33.94
CA ASP A 134 -16.91 24.63 32.94
C ASP A 134 -16.09 24.34 31.68
N THR A 135 -16.76 23.81 30.65
CA THR A 135 -16.16 23.15 29.49
C THR A 135 -15.23 24.05 28.67
N GLU A 136 -15.34 25.37 28.78
CA GLU A 136 -14.46 26.32 28.09
C GLU A 136 -13.01 26.29 28.61
N VAL A 137 -12.79 26.05 29.92
CA VAL A 137 -11.44 26.02 30.51
C VAL A 137 -10.71 24.74 30.12
N LEU A 138 -11.41 23.60 30.14
CA LEU A 138 -10.83 22.31 29.78
C LEU A 138 -10.46 22.24 28.28
N ILE A 139 -11.30 22.80 27.40
CA ILE A 139 -10.99 22.89 25.97
C ILE A 139 -9.78 23.80 25.74
N ARG A 140 -9.70 24.95 26.41
CA ARG A 140 -8.57 25.88 26.28
C ARG A 140 -7.24 25.24 26.71
N ASP A 141 -7.26 24.47 27.80
CA ASP A 141 -6.07 23.82 28.33
C ASP A 141 -5.65 22.58 27.52
N ILE A 142 -6.61 21.84 26.96
CA ILE A 142 -6.33 20.72 26.03
C ILE A 142 -5.74 21.24 24.71
N VAL A 143 -6.29 22.33 24.15
CA VAL A 143 -5.76 22.96 22.92
C VAL A 143 -4.33 23.47 23.16
N ALA A 144 -4.07 24.10 24.31
CA ALA A 144 -2.73 24.56 24.68
C ALA A 144 -1.72 23.41 24.88
N PHE A 145 -2.14 22.27 25.41
CA PHE A 145 -1.27 21.12 25.66
C PHE A 145 -1.02 20.25 24.41
N THR A 146 -2.00 20.18 23.50
CA THR A 146 -1.93 19.35 22.28
C THR A 146 -1.41 20.10 21.05
N GLY A 147 -1.37 21.44 21.10
CA GLY A 147 -0.80 22.28 20.03
C GLY A 147 -1.63 22.32 18.74
N LEU A 148 -2.94 22.09 18.85
CA LEU A 148 -3.92 22.26 17.76
C LEU A 148 -4.34 23.73 17.58
#